data_AF-A0A151F259-F1
#
_entry.id   AF-A0A151F259-F1
#
_cell.length_a   1.000
_cell.length_b   1.000
_cell.length_c   1.000
_cell.angle_alpha   90.00
_cell.angle_beta   90.00
_cell.angle_gamma   90.00
#
_symmetry.space_group_name_H-M   'P 1'
#
loop_
_entity.id
_entity.type
_entity.pdbx_description
1 polymer ?
#
loop_
_entity_poly.entity_id
_entity_poly.type
_entity_poly.pdbx_seq_one_letter_code
_entity_poly.pdbx_strand_id
1 'polypeptide(L)'
;MGVIGKLFYYKKKGNLKRLKKWEGELNKCIRCGYCYELCPLFKSQNWESDTPRGKLMLIYGMISGEIEPNQQIVEKLFQCFYCKNCSDNCSAGVPVTDILTDARADLIEAGFDVEGTIVNINEDLCSVCGVCVPVCKYDALSIEKVGKDENKIVVDKIECRGCGLCVAACPSGAISQKEGCEVTLPELHKKVTDLLKENKDMKAIVFCCNWSLFPGMQLSESPTLVKTNYGLIVSMCSGRVAPELVLNAIEEGAWGVMVAGCPPEECDHDGNYKTRRRLVLLRNMLKELNIEPERIKLDWFSTKESAKLTKSIDDFVKKLEKLGPIKKMEESKKIGG
;
A
#
# COMPACT_ATOMS: atom_id res chain seq x y z
N MET A 1 -40.46 18.11 7.01
CA MET A 1 -40.51 17.25 5.81
C MET A 1 -41.62 16.22 5.97
N GLY A 2 -42.63 16.24 5.08
CA GLY A 2 -43.80 15.35 5.16
C GLY A 2 -43.48 13.88 4.88
N VAL A 3 -44.37 12.98 5.32
CA VAL A 3 -44.27 11.51 5.23
C VAL A 3 -44.02 11.03 3.79
N ILE A 4 -44.57 11.73 2.80
CA ILE A 4 -44.39 11.43 1.37
C ILE A 4 -42.97 11.77 0.89
N GLY A 5 -42.37 12.83 1.44
CA GLY A 5 -40.97 13.18 1.23
C GLY A 5 -40.04 12.12 1.82
N LYS A 6 -40.34 11.58 3.01
CA LYS A 6 -39.62 10.45 3.61
C LYS A 6 -39.73 9.15 2.78
N LEU A 7 -40.88 8.88 2.16
CA LEU A 7 -41.07 7.69 1.31
C LEU A 7 -40.32 7.78 -0.03
N PHE A 8 -40.32 8.96 -0.67
CA PHE A 8 -39.52 9.21 -1.88
C PHE A 8 -38.01 9.24 -1.55
N TYR A 9 -37.64 9.77 -0.38
CA TYR A 9 -36.29 9.77 0.16
C TYR A 9 -35.76 8.34 0.46
N TYR A 10 -36.61 7.43 0.92
CA TYR A 10 -36.25 6.01 1.09
C TYR A 10 -36.09 5.25 -0.22
N LYS A 11 -36.71 5.71 -1.32
CA LYS A 11 -36.80 4.98 -2.59
C LYS A 11 -35.58 5.16 -3.51
N LYS A 12 -34.73 6.17 -3.26
CA LYS A 12 -33.49 6.42 -4.03
C LYS A 12 -32.23 5.86 -3.36
N LYS A 13 -32.35 5.28 -2.15
CA LYS A 13 -31.25 4.64 -1.44
C LYS A 13 -30.91 3.31 -2.08
N GLY A 14 -29.65 3.12 -2.49
CA GLY A 14 -29.05 1.79 -2.48
C GLY A 14 -29.32 1.20 -1.09
N ASN A 15 -30.07 0.10 -1.05
CA ASN A 15 -30.52 -0.47 0.20
C ASN A 15 -29.26 -1.04 0.87
N LEU A 16 -28.72 -0.34 1.89
CA LEU A 16 -27.54 -0.74 2.68
C LEU A 16 -27.84 -2.02 3.48
N LYS A 17 -28.17 -3.10 2.77
CA LYS A 17 -28.74 -4.34 3.31
C LYS A 17 -27.71 -5.05 4.17
N ARG A 18 -26.46 -5.08 3.72
CA ARG A 18 -25.37 -5.79 4.41
C ARG A 18 -24.95 -5.04 5.66
N LEU A 19 -24.88 -3.71 5.57
CA LEU A 19 -24.48 -2.86 6.68
C LEU A 19 -25.43 -2.89 7.88
N LYS A 20 -26.73 -3.11 7.67
CA LYS A 20 -27.72 -3.16 8.76
C LYS A 20 -27.39 -4.18 9.85
N LYS A 21 -26.77 -5.32 9.51
CA LYS A 21 -26.42 -6.34 10.52
C LYS A 21 -25.32 -5.89 11.48
N TRP A 22 -24.55 -4.86 11.12
CA TRP A 22 -23.41 -4.37 11.89
C TRP A 22 -23.74 -3.30 12.92
N GLU A 23 -25.01 -2.86 13.03
CA GLU A 23 -25.42 -1.81 13.96
C GLU A 23 -25.01 -2.13 15.42
N GLY A 24 -25.22 -3.37 15.86
CA GLY A 24 -24.81 -3.81 17.20
C GLY A 24 -23.29 -3.79 17.40
N GLU A 25 -22.50 -4.15 16.39
CA GLU A 25 -21.03 -4.13 16.45
C GLU A 25 -20.48 -2.69 16.47
N LEU A 26 -21.07 -1.79 15.69
CA LEU A 26 -20.69 -0.37 15.66
C LEU A 26 -20.91 0.30 17.02
N ASN A 27 -21.97 -0.08 17.74
CA ASN A 27 -22.28 0.43 19.07
C ASN A 27 -21.30 0.01 20.16
N LYS A 28 -20.45 -1.00 19.92
CA LYS A 28 -19.39 -1.39 20.87
C LYS A 28 -18.22 -0.40 20.91
N CYS A 29 -18.08 0.47 19.91
CA CYS A 29 -16.95 1.38 19.80
C CYS A 29 -16.89 2.38 20.97
N ILE A 30 -15.94 2.16 21.89
CA ILE A 30 -15.68 3.07 23.03
C ILE A 30 -14.81 4.28 22.66
N ARG A 31 -14.49 4.45 21.37
CA ARG A 31 -13.72 5.59 20.82
C ARG A 31 -12.33 5.82 21.42
N CYS A 32 -11.67 4.77 21.91
CA CYS A 32 -10.35 4.82 22.57
C CYS A 32 -9.19 5.31 21.70
N GLY A 33 -9.23 5.12 20.37
CA GLY A 33 -8.21 5.63 19.44
C GLY A 33 -7.10 4.64 19.03
N TYR A 34 -7.07 3.40 19.53
CA TYR A 34 -6.03 2.43 19.14
C TYR A 34 -6.03 2.09 17.64
N CYS A 35 -7.20 2.06 17.01
CA CYS A 35 -7.31 1.85 15.57
C CYS A 35 -6.85 3.06 14.74
N TYR A 36 -6.81 4.25 15.35
CA TYR A 36 -6.38 5.50 14.73
C TYR A 36 -4.84 5.61 14.72
N GLU A 37 -4.21 5.33 15.87
CA GLU A 37 -2.76 5.52 16.08
C GLU A 37 -1.91 4.69 15.11
N LEU A 38 -2.44 3.53 14.71
CA LEU A 38 -1.78 2.55 13.87
C LEU A 38 -2.27 2.53 12.41
N CYS A 39 -2.93 3.60 11.94
CA CYS A 39 -3.43 3.67 10.57
C CYS A 39 -2.48 4.39 9.60
N PRO A 40 -2.04 3.74 8.49
CA PRO A 40 -1.18 4.38 7.48
C PRO A 40 -1.79 5.61 6.83
N LEU A 41 -3.08 5.55 6.54
CA LEU A 41 -3.77 6.64 5.87
C LEU A 41 -3.80 7.90 6.72
N PHE A 42 -3.99 7.75 8.03
CA PHE A 42 -4.05 8.92 8.90
C PHE A 42 -2.72 9.69 8.90
N LYS A 43 -1.58 9.01 8.89
CA LYS A 43 -0.29 9.70 8.84
C LYS A 43 -0.07 10.44 7.52
N SER A 44 -0.58 9.88 6.42
CA SER A 44 -0.52 10.54 5.12
C SER A 44 -1.49 11.73 4.99
N GLN A 45 -2.71 11.62 5.50
CA GLN A 45 -3.79 12.60 5.26
C GLN A 45 -4.02 13.58 6.41
N ASN A 46 -3.62 13.21 7.64
CA ASN A 46 -3.89 13.92 8.89
C ASN A 46 -5.37 14.27 9.12
N TRP A 47 -6.29 13.49 8.56
CA TRP A 47 -7.73 13.70 8.70
C TRP A 47 -8.43 12.50 9.36
N GLU A 48 -9.19 12.76 10.42
CA GLU A 48 -9.80 11.72 11.25
C GLU A 48 -10.74 10.81 10.44
N SER A 49 -11.44 11.34 9.44
CA SER A 49 -12.38 10.57 8.62
C SER A 49 -11.72 9.53 7.71
N ASP A 50 -10.41 9.61 7.50
CA ASP A 50 -9.62 8.62 6.76
C ASP A 50 -9.16 7.45 7.65
N THR A 51 -9.33 7.58 8.96
CA THR A 51 -8.97 6.55 9.94
C THR A 51 -10.02 5.44 9.98
N PRO A 52 -9.70 4.27 10.57
CA PRO A 52 -10.67 3.20 10.73
C PRO A 52 -11.84 3.63 11.62
N ARG A 53 -11.59 4.35 12.72
CA ARG A 53 -12.66 4.90 13.58
C ARG A 53 -13.54 5.88 12.82
N GLY A 54 -12.95 6.82 12.10
CA GLY A 54 -13.67 7.80 11.30
C GLY A 54 -14.58 7.13 10.28
N LYS A 55 -14.08 6.09 9.61
CA LYS A 55 -14.87 5.29 8.66
C LYS A 55 -16.03 4.56 9.33
N LEU A 56 -15.83 3.99 10.51
CA LEU A 56 -16.94 3.39 11.28
C LEU A 56 -17.99 4.44 11.65
N MET A 57 -17.59 5.66 11.99
CA MET A 57 -18.53 6.75 12.28
C MET A 57 -19.31 7.18 11.03
N LEU A 58 -18.65 7.24 9.86
CA LEU A 58 -19.32 7.50 8.58
C LEU A 58 -20.33 6.39 8.27
N ILE A 59 -19.95 5.13 8.44
CA ILE A 59 -20.82 3.97 8.25
C ILE A 59 -22.01 4.01 9.22
N TYR A 60 -21.77 4.30 10.50
CA TYR A 60 -22.82 4.44 11.49
C TYR A 60 -23.82 5.53 11.11
N GLY A 61 -23.34 6.72 10.69
CA GLY A 61 -24.20 7.80 10.21
C GLY A 61 -25.00 7.44 8.96
N MET A 62 -24.42 6.63 8.05
CA MET A 62 -25.14 6.11 6.88
C MET A 62 -26.25 5.12 7.27
N ILE A 63 -26.00 4.25 8.26
CA ILE A 63 -26.97 3.29 8.79
C ILE A 63 -28.08 4.00 9.55
N SER A 64 -27.75 4.95 10.43
CA SER A 64 -28.72 5.73 11.22
C SER A 64 -29.55 6.69 10.36
N GLY A 65 -29.08 6.99 9.15
CA GLY A 65 -29.74 7.91 8.22
C GLY A 65 -29.46 9.38 8.50
N GLU A 66 -28.50 9.68 9.37
CA GLU A 66 -28.00 11.03 9.63
C GLU A 66 -27.07 11.53 8.52
N ILE A 67 -26.40 10.61 7.80
CA ILE A 67 -25.47 10.92 6.72
C ILE A 67 -25.96 10.23 5.43
N GLU A 68 -26.05 10.99 4.35
CA GLU A 68 -26.29 10.43 3.02
C GLU A 68 -24.97 9.94 2.40
N PRO A 69 -24.93 8.70 1.86
CA PRO A 69 -23.79 8.24 1.08
C PRO A 69 -23.54 9.18 -0.10
N ASN A 70 -22.28 9.57 -0.28
CA ASN A 70 -21.83 10.40 -1.39
C ASN A 70 -20.43 10.00 -1.83
N GLN A 71 -19.98 10.54 -2.96
CA GLN A 71 -18.70 10.15 -3.56
C GLN A 71 -17.49 10.36 -2.62
N GLN A 72 -17.48 11.41 -1.82
CA GLN A 72 -16.38 11.67 -0.87
C GLN A 72 -16.31 10.59 0.21
N ILE A 73 -17.46 10.14 0.73
CA ILE A 73 -17.51 9.05 1.73
C ILE A 73 -17.05 7.74 1.09
N VAL A 74 -17.48 7.47 -0.13
CA VAL A 74 -17.10 6.29 -0.90
C VAL A 74 -15.58 6.23 -1.04
N GLU A 75 -14.95 7.29 -1.56
CA GLU A 75 -13.50 7.36 -1.72
C GLU A 75 -12.76 7.03 -0.41
N LYS A 76 -13.18 7.61 0.71
CA LYS A 76 -12.58 7.34 2.03
C LYS A 76 -12.68 5.86 2.40
N LEU A 77 -13.85 5.24 2.27
CA LEU A 77 -14.04 3.82 2.59
C LEU A 77 -13.19 2.90 1.70
N PHE A 78 -12.99 3.31 0.45
CA PHE A 78 -12.17 2.60 -0.54
C PHE A 78 -10.66 2.84 -0.42
N GLN A 79 -10.21 3.72 0.48
CA GLN A 79 -8.78 3.87 0.81
C GLN A 79 -8.24 2.82 1.79
N CYS A 80 -9.09 2.03 2.47
CA CYS A 80 -8.59 1.00 3.40
C CYS A 80 -7.73 -0.06 2.68
N PHE A 81 -6.55 -0.37 3.24
CA PHE A 81 -5.60 -1.38 2.74
C PHE A 81 -5.75 -2.78 3.36
N TYR A 82 -6.75 -3.00 4.22
CA TYR A 82 -6.98 -4.30 4.88
C TYR A 82 -5.77 -4.86 5.64
N CYS A 83 -5.00 -4.00 6.33
CA CYS A 83 -3.90 -4.47 7.18
C CYS A 83 -4.35 -5.11 8.51
N LYS A 84 -5.64 -5.08 8.83
CA LYS A 84 -6.27 -5.64 10.05
C LYS A 84 -5.79 -5.09 11.40
N ASN A 85 -4.75 -4.25 11.46
CA ASN A 85 -4.29 -3.57 12.68
C ASN A 85 -5.43 -2.96 13.52
N CYS A 86 -6.41 -2.35 12.86
CA CYS A 86 -7.56 -1.73 13.53
C CYS A 86 -8.50 -2.73 14.19
N SER A 87 -8.68 -3.91 13.61
CA SER A 87 -9.45 -5.01 14.18
C SER A 87 -8.66 -5.67 15.31
N ASP A 88 -7.38 -5.94 15.09
CA ASP A 88 -6.53 -6.69 16.04
C ASP A 88 -6.24 -5.90 17.33
N ASN A 89 -6.14 -4.57 17.24
CA ASN A 89 -5.91 -3.69 18.40
C ASN A 89 -7.21 -3.09 18.97
N CYS A 90 -8.39 -3.52 18.49
CA CYS A 90 -9.65 -3.01 19.01
C CYS A 90 -9.96 -3.60 20.39
N SER A 91 -9.86 -2.79 21.45
CA SER A 91 -10.21 -3.22 22.81
C SER A 91 -11.69 -3.60 22.97
N ALA A 92 -12.56 -3.10 22.10
CA ALA A 92 -13.99 -3.42 22.08
C ALA A 92 -14.36 -4.59 21.16
N GLY A 93 -13.37 -5.17 20.44
CA GLY A 93 -13.60 -6.31 19.54
C GLY A 93 -14.45 -5.99 18.30
N VAL A 94 -14.45 -4.75 17.82
CA VAL A 94 -15.21 -4.35 16.62
C VAL A 94 -14.55 -4.95 15.37
N PRO A 95 -15.26 -5.73 14.53
CA PRO A 95 -14.71 -6.35 13.33
C PRO A 95 -14.62 -5.34 12.17
N VAL A 96 -13.72 -4.36 12.31
CA VAL A 96 -13.61 -3.20 11.40
C VAL A 96 -13.48 -3.59 9.92
N THR A 97 -12.63 -4.56 9.59
CA THR A 97 -12.40 -4.96 8.20
C THR A 97 -13.59 -5.68 7.57
N ASP A 98 -14.38 -6.42 8.34
CA ASP A 98 -15.60 -7.09 7.85
C ASP A 98 -16.70 -6.06 7.60
N ILE A 99 -16.88 -5.12 8.53
CA ILE A 99 -17.81 -3.99 8.36
C ILE A 99 -17.46 -3.20 7.10
N LEU A 100 -16.17 -2.88 6.88
CA LEU A 100 -15.71 -2.18 5.68
C LEU A 100 -15.98 -2.98 4.41
N THR A 101 -15.83 -4.30 4.44
CA THR A 101 -16.11 -5.16 3.27
C THR A 101 -17.57 -5.10 2.87
N ASP A 102 -18.49 -5.23 3.84
CA ASP A 102 -19.92 -5.09 3.57
C ASP A 102 -20.31 -3.66 3.19
N ALA A 103 -19.64 -2.65 3.75
CA ALA A 103 -19.83 -1.24 3.38
C ALA A 103 -19.48 -1.02 1.90
N ARG A 104 -18.33 -1.54 1.45
CA ARG A 104 -17.89 -1.46 0.05
C ARG A 104 -18.87 -2.16 -0.87
N ALA A 105 -19.33 -3.36 -0.50
CA ALA A 105 -20.29 -4.13 -1.28
C ALA A 105 -21.63 -3.38 -1.45
N ASP A 106 -22.17 -2.82 -0.36
CA ASP A 106 -23.42 -2.04 -0.41
C ASP A 106 -23.27 -0.77 -1.26
N LEU A 107 -22.11 -0.09 -1.21
CA LEU A 107 -21.84 1.12 -2.01
C LEU A 107 -21.66 0.81 -3.50
N ILE A 108 -21.06 -0.33 -3.83
CA ILE A 108 -20.99 -0.82 -5.22
C ILE A 108 -22.39 -1.18 -5.73
N GLU A 109 -23.20 -1.89 -4.95
CA GLU A 109 -24.60 -2.22 -5.31
C GLU A 109 -25.45 -0.95 -5.47
N ALA A 110 -25.13 0.11 -4.72
CA ALA A 110 -25.77 1.42 -4.84
C ALA A 110 -25.37 2.21 -6.11
N GLY A 111 -24.42 1.70 -6.91
CA GLY A 111 -24.01 2.30 -8.18
C GLY A 111 -23.01 3.46 -8.05
N PHE A 112 -22.31 3.56 -6.92
CA PHE A 112 -21.21 4.53 -6.80
C PHE A 112 -20.00 4.09 -7.61
N ASP A 113 -19.31 5.05 -8.20
CA ASP A 113 -17.98 4.79 -8.71
C ASP A 113 -17.01 4.66 -7.54
N VAL A 114 -16.13 3.69 -7.65
CA VAL A 114 -15.29 3.24 -6.53
C VAL A 114 -13.85 3.19 -6.98
N GLU A 115 -13.09 4.10 -6.36
CA GLU A 115 -11.65 4.25 -6.51
C GLU A 115 -11.03 4.40 -5.12
N GLY A 116 -9.71 4.21 -5.03
CA GLY A 116 -8.97 4.36 -3.79
C GLY A 116 -7.70 3.54 -3.85
N THR A 117 -7.50 2.66 -2.87
CA THR A 117 -6.35 1.76 -2.85
C THR A 117 -6.54 0.52 -3.71
N ILE A 118 -7.70 0.35 -4.34
CA ILE A 118 -7.93 -0.68 -5.35
C ILE A 118 -7.06 -0.38 -6.57
N VAL A 119 -6.64 -1.45 -7.25
CA VAL A 119 -5.89 -1.32 -8.49
C VAL A 119 -6.81 -1.05 -9.67
N ASN A 120 -6.40 -0.18 -10.57
CA ASN A 120 -7.08 0.12 -11.81
C ASN A 120 -6.27 -0.42 -12.99
N ILE A 121 -6.95 -0.83 -14.06
CA ILE A 121 -6.33 -1.30 -15.30
C ILE A 121 -6.54 -0.24 -16.37
N ASN A 122 -5.45 0.25 -16.96
CA ASN A 122 -5.50 1.03 -18.19
C ASN A 122 -5.66 0.06 -19.36
N GLU A 123 -6.85 0.03 -19.98
CA GLU A 123 -7.18 -0.89 -21.07
C GLU A 123 -6.32 -0.62 -22.33
N ASP A 124 -5.96 0.63 -22.60
CA ASP A 124 -5.12 1.00 -23.77
C ASP A 124 -3.69 0.46 -23.66
N LEU A 125 -3.18 0.27 -22.43
CA LEU A 125 -1.85 -0.27 -22.16
C LEU A 125 -1.87 -1.78 -21.86
N CYS A 126 -3.04 -2.38 -21.63
CA CYS A 126 -3.14 -3.74 -21.16
C CYS A 126 -3.11 -4.75 -22.31
N SER A 127 -2.05 -5.58 -22.38
CA SER A 127 -1.98 -6.66 -23.37
C SER A 127 -2.73 -7.94 -22.96
N VAL A 128 -3.46 -7.93 -21.84
CA VAL A 128 -4.24 -9.07 -21.32
C VAL A 128 -3.41 -10.37 -21.17
N CYS A 129 -2.11 -10.22 -20.85
CA CYS A 129 -1.18 -11.36 -20.73
C CYS A 129 -1.45 -12.27 -19.52
N GLY A 130 -2.28 -11.84 -18.57
CA GLY A 130 -2.68 -12.63 -17.40
C GLY A 130 -1.67 -12.72 -16.27
N VAL A 131 -0.48 -12.11 -16.36
CA VAL A 131 0.57 -12.15 -15.31
C VAL A 131 0.05 -11.72 -13.93
N CYS A 132 -0.88 -10.76 -13.89
CA CYS A 132 -1.43 -10.23 -12.66
C CYS A 132 -2.38 -11.19 -11.91
N VAL A 133 -3.03 -12.12 -12.62
CA VAL A 133 -4.02 -13.06 -12.07
C VAL A 133 -3.39 -14.00 -11.04
N PRO A 134 -2.38 -14.84 -11.36
CA PRO A 134 -1.77 -15.74 -10.38
C PRO A 134 -0.89 -15.02 -9.35
N VAL A 135 -0.63 -13.73 -9.55
CA VAL A 135 0.07 -12.89 -8.57
C VAL A 135 -0.88 -12.44 -7.45
N CYS A 136 -2.19 -12.46 -7.63
CA CYS A 136 -3.15 -12.10 -6.60
C CYS A 136 -3.44 -13.32 -5.71
N LYS A 137 -3.21 -13.22 -4.40
CA LYS A 137 -3.56 -14.28 -3.43
C LYS A 137 -5.06 -14.30 -3.09
N TYR A 138 -5.74 -13.18 -3.34
CA TYR A 138 -7.14 -12.97 -2.98
C TYR A 138 -8.08 -13.17 -4.16
N ASP A 139 -7.58 -13.71 -5.29
CA ASP A 139 -8.35 -13.95 -6.51
C ASP A 139 -9.10 -12.71 -7.05
N ALA A 140 -8.65 -11.51 -6.70
CA ALA A 140 -9.30 -10.25 -7.06
C ALA A 140 -9.08 -9.83 -8.53
N LEU A 141 -8.43 -10.66 -9.34
CA LEU A 141 -8.09 -10.37 -10.73
C LEU A 141 -8.45 -11.58 -11.60
N SER A 142 -9.25 -11.36 -12.64
CA SER A 142 -9.69 -12.39 -13.58
C SER A 142 -9.54 -11.93 -15.03
N ILE A 143 -9.53 -12.87 -15.97
CA ILE A 143 -9.68 -12.58 -17.40
C ILE A 143 -11.13 -12.86 -17.77
N GLU A 144 -11.84 -11.87 -18.30
CA GLU A 144 -13.24 -11.99 -18.72
C GLU A 144 -13.42 -11.67 -20.20
N LYS A 145 -14.35 -12.38 -20.84
CA LYS A 145 -14.74 -12.15 -22.23
C LYS A 145 -15.77 -11.01 -22.28
N VAL A 146 -15.49 -9.98 -23.07
CA VAL A 146 -16.37 -8.81 -23.24
C VAL A 146 -17.07 -8.83 -24.60
N GLY A 147 -16.50 -9.55 -25.56
CA GLY A 147 -17.03 -9.67 -26.91
C GLY A 147 -16.76 -11.05 -27.51
N LYS A 148 -16.95 -11.16 -28.83
CA LYS A 148 -16.79 -12.42 -29.56
C LYS A 148 -15.34 -12.92 -29.50
N ASP A 149 -14.37 -12.00 -29.51
CA ASP A 149 -12.93 -12.29 -29.51
C ASP A 149 -12.12 -11.33 -28.61
N GLU A 150 -12.77 -10.63 -27.68
CA GLU A 150 -12.13 -9.63 -26.81
C GLU A 150 -12.15 -10.08 -25.35
N ASN A 151 -10.97 -10.08 -24.74
CA ASN A 151 -10.76 -10.34 -23.32
C ASN A 151 -10.31 -9.06 -22.63
N LYS A 152 -10.67 -8.90 -21.35
CA LYS A 152 -10.09 -7.87 -20.48
C LYS A 152 -9.70 -8.44 -19.13
N ILE A 153 -8.83 -7.72 -18.43
CA ILE A 153 -8.56 -7.97 -17.02
C ILE A 153 -9.63 -7.26 -16.19
N VAL A 154 -10.35 -8.00 -15.35
CA VAL A 154 -11.34 -7.46 -14.43
C VAL A 154 -10.82 -7.52 -13.00
N VAL A 155 -11.06 -6.44 -12.26
CA VAL A 155 -10.68 -6.32 -10.85
C VAL A 155 -11.94 -6.47 -10.00
N ASP A 156 -11.96 -7.46 -9.12
CA ASP A 156 -12.96 -7.51 -8.05
C ASP A 156 -12.65 -6.41 -7.03
N LYS A 157 -13.50 -5.38 -7.02
CA LYS A 157 -13.33 -4.19 -6.19
C LYS A 157 -13.63 -4.45 -4.71
N ILE A 158 -14.26 -5.57 -4.35
CA ILE A 158 -14.54 -5.96 -2.97
C ILE A 158 -13.35 -6.75 -2.42
N GLU A 159 -12.83 -7.70 -3.20
CA GLU A 159 -11.73 -8.58 -2.78
C GLU A 159 -10.34 -7.95 -2.91
N CYS A 160 -10.19 -6.90 -3.72
CA CYS A 160 -8.91 -6.21 -3.86
C CYS A 160 -8.45 -5.58 -2.54
N ARG A 161 -7.34 -6.09 -1.99
CA ARG A 161 -6.73 -5.59 -0.75
C ARG A 161 -5.76 -4.42 -0.94
N GLY A 162 -5.50 -4.00 -2.18
CA GLY A 162 -4.65 -2.84 -2.48
C GLY A 162 -3.16 -3.02 -2.16
N CYS A 163 -2.67 -4.27 -2.06
CA CYS A 163 -1.28 -4.57 -1.71
C CYS A 163 -0.25 -4.25 -2.80
N GLY A 164 -0.70 -4.10 -4.05
CA GLY A 164 0.12 -3.61 -5.16
C GLY A 164 1.09 -4.62 -5.81
N LEU A 165 0.99 -5.91 -5.49
CA LEU A 165 1.84 -6.93 -6.10
C LEU A 165 1.68 -7.02 -7.62
N CYS A 166 0.44 -6.88 -8.11
CA CYS A 166 0.13 -6.90 -9.54
C CYS A 166 0.69 -5.67 -10.27
N VAL A 167 0.72 -4.49 -9.61
CA VAL A 167 1.38 -3.29 -10.16
C VAL A 167 2.85 -3.56 -10.39
N ALA A 168 3.55 -4.10 -9.39
CA ALA A 168 4.96 -4.46 -9.51
C ALA A 168 5.24 -5.65 -10.46
N ALA A 169 4.21 -6.38 -10.87
CA ALA A 169 4.33 -7.50 -11.79
C ALA A 169 3.93 -7.16 -13.23
N CYS A 170 3.24 -6.03 -13.45
CA CYS A 170 2.71 -5.68 -14.76
C CYS A 170 3.85 -5.25 -15.69
N PRO A 171 4.15 -6.00 -16.77
CA PRO A 171 5.25 -5.66 -17.66
C PRO A 171 4.96 -4.42 -18.51
N SER A 172 3.70 -4.14 -18.83
CA SER A 172 3.31 -2.97 -19.63
C SER A 172 3.05 -1.72 -18.79
N GLY A 173 3.13 -1.81 -17.45
CA GLY A 173 2.78 -0.68 -16.57
C GLY A 173 1.28 -0.32 -16.55
N ALA A 174 0.41 -1.16 -17.12
CA ALA A 174 -1.02 -0.89 -17.24
C ALA A 174 -1.79 -0.89 -15.92
N ILE A 175 -1.21 -1.36 -14.82
CA ILE A 175 -1.90 -1.47 -13.51
C ILE A 175 -1.41 -0.36 -12.59
N SER A 176 -2.32 0.45 -12.07
CA SER A 176 -2.02 1.56 -11.15
C SER A 176 -2.94 1.55 -9.91
N GLN A 177 -2.71 2.47 -8.97
CA GLN A 177 -3.61 2.78 -7.84
C GLN A 177 -3.88 4.29 -7.86
N LYS A 178 -4.92 4.75 -7.17
CA LYS A 178 -5.21 6.19 -7.07
C LYS A 178 -4.11 6.91 -6.30
N GLU A 179 -3.79 8.13 -6.75
CA GLU A 179 -2.91 9.04 -6.02
C GLU A 179 -3.52 9.51 -4.69
N GLY A 180 -2.69 10.07 -3.83
CA GLY A 180 -3.06 10.56 -2.51
C GLY A 180 -2.96 9.50 -1.41
N CYS A 181 -2.65 8.24 -1.74
CA CYS A 181 -2.40 7.20 -0.74
C CYS A 181 -0.91 6.87 -0.56
N GLU A 182 -0.03 7.58 -1.27
CA GLU A 182 1.43 7.41 -1.23
C GLU A 182 1.91 6.01 -1.60
N VAL A 183 1.23 5.41 -2.58
CA VAL A 183 1.49 4.05 -3.04
C VAL A 183 1.78 3.95 -4.51
N THR A 184 1.49 4.98 -5.32
CA THR A 184 1.75 4.90 -6.76
C THR A 184 3.25 4.88 -7.03
N LEU A 185 3.68 4.29 -8.14
CA LEU A 185 5.10 4.29 -8.51
C LEU A 185 5.66 5.74 -8.61
N PRO A 186 4.96 6.71 -9.23
CA PRO A 186 5.39 8.10 -9.24
C PRO A 186 5.53 8.72 -7.84
N GLU A 187 4.58 8.49 -6.93
CA GLU A 187 4.68 8.96 -5.55
C GLU A 187 5.89 8.38 -4.82
N LEU A 188 6.15 7.08 -5.02
CA LEU A 188 7.29 6.40 -4.41
C LEU A 188 8.63 6.88 -4.97
N HIS A 189 8.75 7.09 -6.29
CA HIS A 189 9.94 7.72 -6.89
C HIS A 189 10.15 9.13 -6.34
N LYS A 190 9.09 9.94 -6.30
CA LYS A 190 9.18 11.29 -5.74
C LYS A 190 9.67 11.28 -4.29
N LYS A 191 9.15 10.37 -3.46
CA LYS A 191 9.61 10.21 -2.06
C LYS A 191 11.10 9.86 -1.97
N VAL A 192 11.58 8.96 -2.82
CA VAL A 192 13.01 8.61 -2.90
C VAL A 192 13.83 9.86 -3.21
N THR A 193 13.47 10.58 -4.26
CA THR A 193 14.14 11.81 -4.69
C THR A 193 14.12 12.89 -3.60
N ASP A 194 12.97 13.12 -2.96
CA ASP A 194 12.82 14.15 -1.94
C ASP A 194 13.69 13.84 -0.71
N LEU A 195 13.68 12.59 -0.22
CA LEU A 195 14.51 12.14 0.91
C LEU A 195 16.02 12.33 0.65
N LEU A 196 16.50 11.98 -0.55
CA LEU A 196 17.90 12.14 -0.93
C LEU A 196 18.31 13.60 -1.15
N LYS A 197 17.39 14.46 -1.59
CA LYS A 197 17.62 15.91 -1.73
C LYS A 197 17.67 16.64 -0.39
N GLU A 198 16.80 16.27 0.54
CA GLU A 198 16.73 16.86 1.89
C GLU A 198 17.97 16.58 2.73
N ASN A 199 18.60 15.41 2.53
CA ASN A 199 19.79 15.00 3.25
C ASN A 199 20.84 14.37 2.31
N LYS A 200 21.83 15.18 1.89
CA LYS A 200 22.93 14.72 1.04
C LYS A 200 23.84 13.67 1.69
N ASP A 201 23.81 13.56 3.02
CA ASP A 201 24.57 12.54 3.77
C ASP A 201 23.81 11.22 3.88
N MET A 202 22.60 11.14 3.31
CA MET A 202 21.79 9.92 3.29
C MET A 202 22.45 8.88 2.37
N LYS A 203 22.75 7.71 2.95
CA LYS A 203 23.49 6.63 2.28
C LYS A 203 22.56 5.53 1.78
N ALA A 204 21.41 5.34 2.41
CA ALA A 204 20.50 4.25 2.09
C ALA A 204 19.05 4.67 2.00
N ILE A 205 18.29 4.00 1.14
CA ILE A 205 16.82 4.01 1.16
C ILE A 205 16.34 2.65 1.69
N VAL A 206 15.41 2.68 2.64
CA VAL A 206 14.85 1.50 3.27
C VAL A 206 13.34 1.43 3.01
N PHE A 207 12.92 0.48 2.19
CA PHE A 207 11.51 0.19 1.97
C PHE A 207 11.00 -0.77 3.04
N CYS A 208 10.07 -0.32 3.88
CA CYS A 208 9.49 -1.11 4.97
C CYS A 208 8.05 -1.53 4.63
N CYS A 209 7.75 -2.82 4.75
CA CYS A 209 6.39 -3.34 4.64
C CYS A 209 5.49 -2.80 5.76
N ASN A 210 4.35 -2.22 5.39
CA ASN A 210 3.37 -1.72 6.35
C ASN A 210 2.77 -2.83 7.25
N TRP A 211 2.65 -4.08 6.80
CA TRP A 211 1.89 -5.10 7.56
C TRP A 211 2.67 -5.63 8.76
N SER A 212 4.00 -5.70 8.69
CA SER A 212 4.83 -6.21 9.79
C SER A 212 5.70 -5.18 10.50
N LEU A 213 5.79 -3.93 10.02
CA LEU A 213 6.75 -2.97 10.58
C LEU A 213 6.13 -1.63 10.99
N PHE A 214 4.87 -1.40 10.60
CA PHE A 214 4.24 -0.09 10.67
C PHE A 214 4.14 0.56 12.05
N PRO A 215 3.70 -0.14 13.13
CA PRO A 215 3.53 0.52 14.42
C PRO A 215 4.82 1.14 14.93
N GLY A 216 5.94 0.41 14.86
CA GLY A 216 7.18 0.85 15.49
C GLY A 216 7.99 1.87 14.69
N MET A 217 7.90 1.86 13.35
CA MET A 217 8.75 2.71 12.51
C MET A 217 8.11 4.05 12.17
N GLN A 218 6.78 4.11 12.09
CA GLN A 218 6.12 5.39 11.86
C GLN A 218 5.93 6.19 13.16
N LEU A 219 5.96 5.56 14.34
CA LEU A 219 6.00 6.29 15.61
C LEU A 219 7.36 6.98 15.82
N SER A 220 8.41 6.53 15.12
CA SER A 220 9.72 7.16 15.08
C SER A 220 9.89 8.19 13.96
N GLU A 221 8.81 8.75 13.42
CA GLU A 221 8.82 9.92 12.52
C GLU A 221 8.30 11.15 13.29
N SER A 222 9.11 11.65 14.23
CA SER A 222 8.93 12.98 14.81
C SER A 222 9.69 14.00 13.96
N PRO A 223 9.13 15.18 13.66
CA PRO A 223 9.87 16.28 13.03
C PRO A 223 11.11 16.74 13.82
N THR A 224 11.19 16.38 15.11
CA THR A 224 12.32 16.66 16.00
C THR A 224 13.35 15.53 16.08
N LEU A 225 13.17 14.43 15.33
CA LEU A 225 14.09 13.30 15.36
C LEU A 225 15.40 13.58 14.60
N VAL A 226 16.43 12.92 15.10
CA VAL A 226 17.80 12.94 14.57
C VAL A 226 17.80 12.59 13.09
N LYS A 227 18.42 13.44 12.26
CA LYS A 227 18.67 13.12 10.86
C LYS A 227 19.44 11.80 10.78
N THR A 228 18.80 10.77 10.25
CA THR A 228 19.42 9.47 10.00
C THR A 228 20.25 9.51 8.72
N ASN A 229 21.23 8.61 8.62
CA ASN A 229 22.00 8.37 7.39
C ASN A 229 21.26 7.43 6.41
N TYR A 230 19.96 7.21 6.62
CA TYR A 230 19.08 6.45 5.76
C TYR A 230 17.68 7.10 5.71
N GLY A 231 16.98 6.94 4.59
CA GLY A 231 15.58 7.34 4.42
C GLY A 231 14.67 6.14 4.54
N LEU A 232 13.55 6.30 5.23
CA LEU A 232 12.52 5.25 5.36
C LEU A 232 11.35 5.55 4.43
N ILE A 233 10.92 4.54 3.69
CA ILE A 233 9.71 4.60 2.89
C ILE A 233 8.84 3.42 3.30
N VAL A 234 7.70 3.71 3.92
CA VAL A 234 6.71 2.68 4.20
C VAL A 234 5.99 2.33 2.91
N SER A 235 6.38 1.20 2.32
CA SER A 235 5.64 0.60 1.22
C SER A 235 4.58 -0.32 1.78
N MET A 236 3.47 -0.46 1.07
CA MET A 236 2.41 -1.31 1.56
C MET A 236 2.91 -2.74 1.73
N CYS A 237 3.29 -3.42 0.67
CA CYS A 237 3.92 -4.73 0.77
C CYS A 237 5.35 -4.67 0.27
N SER A 238 6.26 -5.47 0.85
CA SER A 238 7.56 -5.70 0.22
C SER A 238 7.42 -6.18 -1.22
N GLY A 239 6.35 -6.93 -1.54
CA GLY A 239 6.00 -7.39 -2.89
C GLY A 239 5.69 -6.27 -3.89
N ARG A 240 5.42 -5.05 -3.41
CA ARG A 240 5.24 -3.86 -4.24
C ARG A 240 6.56 -3.21 -4.64
N VAL A 241 7.64 -3.49 -3.92
CA VAL A 241 8.97 -2.97 -4.27
C VAL A 241 9.45 -3.66 -5.54
N ALA A 242 9.17 -3.03 -6.68
CA ALA A 242 9.62 -3.44 -7.99
C ALA A 242 11.13 -3.21 -8.15
N PRO A 243 11.82 -3.96 -9.02
CA PRO A 243 13.24 -3.72 -9.31
C PRO A 243 13.51 -2.28 -9.75
N GLU A 244 12.59 -1.67 -10.50
CA GLU A 244 12.64 -0.28 -10.94
C GLU A 244 12.78 0.70 -9.77
N LEU A 245 12.02 0.53 -8.68
CA LEU A 245 12.13 1.39 -7.49
C LEU A 245 13.51 1.32 -6.83
N VAL A 246 14.12 0.13 -6.85
CA VAL A 246 15.46 -0.09 -6.28
C VAL A 246 16.53 0.57 -7.14
N LEU A 247 16.39 0.44 -8.46
CA LEU A 247 17.30 1.06 -9.43
C LEU A 247 17.17 2.58 -9.41
N ASN A 248 15.95 3.11 -9.39
CA ASN A 248 15.69 4.55 -9.28
C ASN A 248 16.37 5.14 -8.04
N ALA A 249 16.28 4.48 -6.87
CA ALA A 249 16.98 4.95 -5.67
C ALA A 249 18.51 4.98 -5.83
N ILE A 250 19.09 4.01 -6.53
CA ILE A 250 20.52 3.99 -6.84
C ILE A 250 20.89 5.13 -7.81
N GLU A 251 20.09 5.35 -8.85
CA GLU A 251 20.29 6.42 -9.84
C GLU A 251 20.21 7.82 -9.22
N GLU A 252 19.29 8.02 -8.27
CA GLU A 252 19.14 9.26 -7.50
C GLU A 252 20.28 9.48 -6.48
N GLY A 253 21.14 8.48 -6.27
CA GLY A 253 22.39 8.61 -5.51
C GLY A 253 22.46 7.83 -4.20
N ALA A 254 21.49 6.97 -3.89
CA ALA A 254 21.60 6.08 -2.73
C ALA A 254 22.78 5.11 -2.90
N TRP A 255 23.60 4.92 -1.86
CA TRP A 255 24.72 3.99 -1.89
C TRP A 255 24.24 2.54 -1.81
N GLY A 256 23.03 2.33 -1.30
CA GLY A 256 22.35 1.04 -1.26
C GLY A 256 20.88 1.15 -0.91
N VAL A 257 20.16 0.07 -1.14
CA VAL A 257 18.73 -0.05 -0.88
C VAL A 257 18.45 -1.27 -0.02
N MET A 258 17.66 -1.10 1.02
CA MET A 258 17.17 -2.20 1.84
C MET A 258 15.67 -2.37 1.65
N VAL A 259 15.22 -3.61 1.55
CA VAL A 259 13.79 -3.95 1.60
C VAL A 259 13.56 -4.81 2.84
N ALA A 260 12.67 -4.34 3.71
CA ALA A 260 12.27 -4.99 4.95
C ALA A 260 10.84 -5.49 4.82
N GLY A 261 10.62 -6.80 5.03
CA GLY A 261 9.31 -7.42 4.85
C GLY A 261 8.90 -8.35 5.98
N CYS A 262 7.68 -8.89 5.89
CA CYS A 262 7.22 -9.96 6.77
C CYS A 262 8.08 -11.22 6.57
N PRO A 263 8.38 -11.99 7.63
CA PRO A 263 9.02 -13.29 7.51
C PRO A 263 8.29 -14.22 6.55
N PRO A 264 9.01 -15.16 5.90
CA PRO A 264 8.38 -16.31 5.26
C PRO A 264 7.32 -16.92 6.18
N GLU A 265 6.22 -17.40 5.61
CA GLU A 265 5.08 -18.00 6.32
C GLU A 265 4.20 -17.03 7.13
N GLU A 266 4.72 -15.86 7.55
CA GLU A 266 3.93 -14.83 8.24
C GLU A 266 3.28 -13.81 7.30
N CYS A 267 3.65 -13.79 6.01
CA CYS A 267 3.13 -12.81 5.06
C CYS A 267 1.72 -13.15 4.58
N ASP A 268 0.79 -12.22 4.82
CA ASP A 268 -0.60 -12.38 4.37
C ASP A 268 -0.74 -12.37 2.83
N HIS A 269 0.19 -11.75 2.10
CA HIS A 269 0.09 -11.50 0.64
C HIS A 269 0.96 -12.40 -0.25
N ASP A 270 1.84 -13.21 0.35
CA ASP A 270 2.96 -13.90 -0.32
C ASP A 270 3.90 -12.96 -1.10
N GLY A 271 3.87 -11.67 -0.77
CA GLY A 271 4.68 -10.63 -1.43
C GLY A 271 6.16 -10.77 -1.12
N ASN A 272 6.50 -11.19 0.09
CA ASN A 272 7.88 -11.45 0.52
C ASN A 272 8.59 -12.48 -0.38
N TYR A 273 7.93 -13.57 -0.76
CA TYR A 273 8.49 -14.56 -1.68
C TYR A 273 8.76 -13.98 -3.08
N LYS A 274 7.85 -13.13 -3.56
CA LYS A 274 7.99 -12.44 -4.85
C LYS A 274 9.16 -11.45 -4.82
N THR A 275 9.27 -10.65 -3.77
CA THR A 275 10.41 -9.76 -3.52
C THR A 275 11.72 -10.52 -3.44
N ARG A 276 11.76 -11.64 -2.72
CA ARG A 276 12.96 -12.47 -2.59
C ARG A 276 13.50 -12.90 -3.95
N ARG A 277 12.61 -13.42 -4.81
CA ARG A 277 12.98 -13.84 -6.18
C ARG A 277 13.51 -12.65 -7.00
N ARG A 278 12.78 -11.53 -7.01
CA ARG A 278 13.17 -10.31 -7.75
C ARG A 278 14.51 -9.74 -7.29
N LEU A 279 14.75 -9.61 -6.00
CA LEU A 279 15.99 -9.04 -5.47
C LEU A 279 17.19 -9.98 -5.64
N VAL A 280 16.99 -11.29 -5.66
CA VAL A 280 18.05 -12.25 -6.03
C VAL A 280 18.47 -12.02 -7.49
N LEU A 281 17.52 -11.91 -8.41
CA LEU A 281 17.81 -11.63 -9.83
C LEU A 281 18.48 -10.26 -9.99
N LEU A 282 17.99 -9.24 -9.28
CA LEU A 282 18.54 -7.89 -9.34
C LEU A 282 19.99 -7.84 -8.82
N ARG A 283 20.32 -8.55 -7.74
CA ARG A 283 21.69 -8.68 -7.25
C ARG A 283 22.62 -9.34 -8.27
N ASN A 284 22.16 -10.36 -8.99
CA ASN A 284 22.95 -10.99 -10.05
C ASN A 284 23.20 -10.00 -11.20
N MET A 285 22.18 -9.23 -11.58
CA MET A 285 22.34 -8.17 -12.58
C MET A 285 23.34 -7.09 -12.14
N LEU A 286 23.31 -6.67 -10.88
CA LEU A 286 24.29 -5.69 -10.36
C LEU A 286 25.73 -6.18 -10.47
N LYS A 287 25.99 -7.48 -10.22
CA LYS A 287 27.33 -8.07 -10.39
C LYS A 287 27.84 -7.91 -11.83
N GLU A 288 26.99 -8.15 -12.82
CA GLU A 288 27.34 -7.97 -14.24
C GLU A 288 27.64 -6.50 -14.58
N LEU A 289 27.01 -5.57 -13.86
CA LEU A 289 27.25 -4.12 -13.98
C LEU A 289 28.45 -3.63 -13.15
N ASN A 290 29.25 -4.53 -12.55
CA ASN A 290 30.33 -4.21 -11.63
C ASN A 290 29.88 -3.36 -10.41
N ILE A 291 28.63 -3.52 -9.99
CA ILE A 291 28.08 -2.92 -8.77
C ILE A 291 28.01 -4.00 -7.70
N GLU A 292 28.50 -3.70 -6.49
CA GLU A 292 28.52 -4.68 -5.41
C GLU A 292 27.09 -5.11 -5.04
N PRO A 293 26.73 -6.42 -5.14
CA PRO A 293 25.40 -6.92 -4.85
C PRO A 293 24.98 -6.70 -3.40
N GLU A 294 25.96 -6.52 -2.50
CA GLU A 294 25.78 -6.16 -1.10
C GLU A 294 25.08 -4.83 -0.89
N ARG A 295 25.01 -3.97 -1.92
CA ARG A 295 24.27 -2.70 -1.90
C ARG A 295 22.76 -2.88 -1.92
N ILE A 296 22.27 -4.10 -2.19
CA ILE A 296 20.86 -4.45 -2.02
C ILE A 296 20.75 -5.39 -0.82
N LYS A 297 20.00 -4.99 0.20
CA LYS A 297 19.67 -5.84 1.37
C LYS A 297 18.20 -6.22 1.37
N LEU A 298 17.92 -7.47 1.76
CA LEU A 298 16.58 -7.97 2.00
C LEU A 298 16.62 -8.64 3.36
N ASP A 299 15.71 -8.25 4.26
CA ASP A 299 15.67 -8.79 5.61
C ASP A 299 14.22 -8.86 6.12
N TRP A 300 13.99 -9.67 7.15
CA TRP A 300 12.66 -10.06 7.58
C TRP A 300 12.41 -9.76 9.05
N PHE A 301 11.23 -9.22 9.36
CA PHE A 301 10.87 -8.78 10.70
C PHE A 301 9.38 -8.91 10.96
N SER A 302 9.01 -9.43 12.13
CA SER A 302 7.63 -9.51 12.63
C SER A 302 7.17 -8.19 13.28
N THR A 303 5.87 -8.09 13.59
CA THR A 303 5.12 -6.87 14.01
C THR A 303 5.66 -6.09 15.21
N LYS A 304 6.63 -6.61 15.96
CA LYS A 304 7.20 -5.99 17.17
C LYS A 304 8.73 -5.96 17.19
N GLU A 305 9.36 -6.14 16.04
CA GLU A 305 10.82 -6.29 15.94
C GLU A 305 11.56 -5.02 15.49
N SER A 306 10.99 -3.84 15.75
CA SER A 306 11.53 -2.54 15.32
C SER A 306 12.98 -2.33 15.78
N ALA A 307 13.34 -2.75 16.99
CA ALA A 307 14.72 -2.68 17.47
C ALA A 307 15.69 -3.56 16.66
N LYS A 308 15.24 -4.75 16.22
CA LYS A 308 16.04 -5.61 15.32
C LYS A 308 16.17 -4.99 13.94
N LEU A 309 15.10 -4.36 13.44
CA LEU A 309 15.13 -3.62 12.19
C LEU A 309 16.13 -2.46 12.25
N THR A 310 16.07 -1.60 13.28
CA THR A 310 17.02 -0.48 13.45
C THR A 310 18.46 -0.99 13.45
N LYS A 311 18.76 -2.03 14.24
CA LYS A 311 20.09 -2.66 14.25
C LYS A 311 20.50 -3.16 12.86
N SER A 312 19.59 -3.81 12.14
CA SER A 312 19.86 -4.34 10.81
C SER A 312 20.10 -3.24 9.77
N ILE A 313 19.42 -2.09 9.89
CA ILE A 313 19.66 -0.90 9.08
C ILE A 313 21.03 -0.30 9.42
N ASP A 314 21.36 -0.13 10.70
CA ASP A 314 22.65 0.42 11.13
C ASP A 314 23.83 -0.43 10.62
N ASP A 315 23.72 -1.76 10.73
CA ASP A 315 24.72 -2.69 10.22
C ASP A 315 24.83 -2.62 8.68
N PHE A 316 23.72 -2.37 8.00
CA PHE A 316 23.70 -2.17 6.55
C PHE A 316 24.39 -0.85 6.17
N VAL A 317 24.10 0.26 6.84
CA VAL A 317 24.73 1.54 6.55
C VAL A 317 26.24 1.49 6.85
N LYS A 318 26.67 0.87 7.95
CA LYS A 318 28.11 0.64 8.23
C LYS A 318 28.79 -0.16 7.12
N LYS A 319 28.08 -1.11 6.49
CA LYS A 319 28.59 -1.86 5.35
C LYS A 319 28.74 -0.96 4.12
N LEU A 320 27.74 -0.12 3.83
CA LEU A 320 27.79 0.86 2.74
C LEU A 320 28.92 1.88 2.94
N GLU A 321 29.19 2.29 4.18
CA GLU A 321 30.30 3.19 4.52
C GLU A 321 31.66 2.61 4.13
N LYS A 322 31.85 1.30 4.28
CA LYS A 322 33.07 0.61 3.84
C LYS A 322 33.18 0.49 2.32
N LEU A 323 32.04 0.38 1.63
CA LEU A 323 31.98 0.32 0.16
C LEU A 323 32.11 1.71 -0.49
N GLY A 324 31.74 2.76 0.23
CA GLY A 324 31.68 4.12 -0.29
C GLY A 324 30.53 4.34 -1.30
N PRO A 325 30.43 5.55 -1.86
CA PRO A 325 29.42 5.88 -2.86
C PRO A 325 29.57 5.02 -4.11
N ILE A 326 28.45 4.75 -4.79
CA ILE A 326 28.47 4.11 -6.10
C ILE A 326 29.13 5.10 -7.06
N LYS A 327 30.26 4.71 -7.65
CA LYS A 327 30.88 5.49 -8.73
C LYS A 327 29.91 5.47 -9.90
N LYS A 328 29.42 6.64 -10.32
CA LYS A 328 28.57 6.73 -11.51
C LYS A 328 29.28 6.03 -12.66
N MET A 329 28.56 5.22 -13.42
CA MET A 329 29.07 4.71 -14.69
C MET A 329 29.44 5.94 -15.52
N GLU A 330 30.73 6.24 -15.67
CA GLU A 330 31.17 7.28 -16.57
C GLU A 330 30.78 6.86 -17.99
N GLU A 331 29.89 7.66 -18.57
CA GLU A 331 29.38 7.69 -19.93
C GLU A 331 29.97 6.65 -20.91
N SER A 332 29.17 5.64 -21.23
CA SER A 332 29.23 4.89 -22.50
C SER A 332 28.83 5.76 -23.71
N LYS A 333 29.16 7.06 -23.73
CA LYS A 333 29.03 7.98 -24.89
C LYS A 333 30.18 7.87 -25.90
N LYS A 334 30.99 6.79 -25.86
CA LYS A 334 32.11 6.59 -26.80
C LYS A 334 32.00 5.35 -27.70
N ILE A 335 30.84 4.74 -27.83
CA ILE A 335 30.61 3.68 -28.82
C ILE A 335 29.49 4.14 -29.75
N GLY A 336 29.86 4.94 -30.74
CA GLY A 336 28.96 5.58 -31.68
C GLY A 336 29.64 6.73 -32.41
N GLY A 337 30.87 6.48 -32.88
CA GLY A 337 31.55 7.25 -33.91
C GLY A 337 31.77 6.33 -35.10
#